data_AF-A0A4R5LKR0-F1
#
_entry.id   AF-A0A4R5LKR0-F1
#
_cell.length_a   1.000
_cell.length_b   1.000
_cell.length_c   1.000
_cell.angle_alpha   90.00
_cell.angle_beta   90.00
_cell.angle_gamma   90.00
#
_symmetry.space_group_name_H-M   'P 1'
#
loop_
_entity.id
_entity.type
_entity.pdbx_description
1 polymer ?
#
loop_
_entity_poly.entity_id
_entity_poly.type
_entity_poly.pdbx_seq_one_letter_code
_entity_poly.pdbx_strand_id
1 'polypeptide(L)'
;MRTALKAFVRGCELALLMVSMVSSRAFADDAALIQRGEYLAKVGDCVACHLTQNGKPFVGGLKMMTPMGAIYSTNITPDPDTGIGRYTEADFARALREGVARDGHNLYPAMPYPSYAKVSDTDVHALYTYFMKGVVPVKQANRESDIKWPLNMRWPLMFWNMVFLHKGAYEDKAGKDVAWNRGAYLVQGLGHCGSCHTPRGVGFQEKALDESGSVYLTGAPVDNWFASNLTGDHNAGLGRWSEADIAQFLKTGANLRAAAFGSMTSVINHSSQAMSDADLAAIARYLKSLPAAGGSGGPDYAYDAKATKVSLGRPANDAGARVYTAFCMHCHGPDGRGFPPLLAPLAGNPNVLAAQPLSLINVTLNGTDDIVIGGVPAPYPMPKFADVLDDEQIANVLTFIRGGWNNGAPPVSPREVEKIRQQTAKGSAQ
;
A
#
# COMPACT_ATOMS: atom_id res chain seq x y z
N MET A 1 60.07 34.42 -26.51
CA MET A 1 59.74 33.76 -25.21
C MET A 1 58.45 34.25 -24.55
N ARG A 2 58.16 35.56 -24.45
CA ARG A 2 56.94 36.08 -23.78
C ARG A 2 55.60 35.71 -24.46
N THR A 3 55.58 35.45 -25.76
CA THR A 3 54.37 35.08 -26.52
C THR A 3 54.02 33.58 -26.41
N ALA A 4 55.02 32.69 -26.41
CA ALA A 4 54.82 31.26 -26.22
C ALA A 4 54.32 30.91 -24.81
N LEU A 5 54.79 31.64 -23.78
CA LEU A 5 54.37 31.44 -22.39
C LEU A 5 52.90 31.84 -22.16
N LYS A 6 52.42 32.90 -22.84
CA LYS A 6 51.01 33.34 -22.75
C LYS A 6 50.04 32.37 -23.43
N ALA A 7 50.45 31.72 -24.51
CA ALA A 7 49.66 30.70 -25.19
C ALA A 7 49.55 29.41 -24.35
N PHE A 8 50.62 29.03 -23.67
CA PHE A 8 50.64 27.86 -22.78
C PHE A 8 49.78 28.06 -21.52
N VAL A 9 49.82 29.26 -20.92
CA VAL A 9 48.98 29.60 -19.76
C VAL A 9 47.49 29.67 -20.14
N ARG A 10 47.13 30.28 -21.27
CA ARG A 10 45.74 30.26 -21.78
C ARG A 10 45.24 28.85 -22.12
N GLY A 11 46.11 27.98 -22.64
CA GLY A 11 45.78 26.58 -22.90
C GLY A 11 45.51 25.79 -21.62
N CYS A 12 46.29 26.03 -20.56
CA CYS A 12 46.06 25.44 -19.24
C CYS A 12 44.77 25.98 -18.58
N GLU A 13 44.46 27.28 -18.71
CA GLU A 13 43.22 27.85 -18.18
C GLU A 13 41.97 27.30 -18.90
N LEU A 14 42.01 27.16 -20.24
CA LEU A 14 40.92 26.53 -20.98
C LEU A 14 40.77 25.03 -20.65
N ALA A 15 41.87 24.31 -20.46
CA ALA A 15 41.83 22.90 -20.06
C ALA A 15 41.29 22.73 -18.63
N LEU A 16 41.65 23.61 -17.69
CA LEU A 16 41.10 23.61 -16.32
C LEU A 16 39.60 23.92 -16.33
N LEU A 17 39.16 24.89 -17.15
CA LEU A 17 37.75 25.25 -17.29
C LEU A 17 36.92 24.11 -17.90
N MET A 18 37.43 23.41 -18.92
CA MET A 18 36.75 22.26 -19.51
C MET A 18 36.67 21.07 -18.54
N VAL A 19 37.75 20.75 -17.81
CA VAL A 19 37.74 19.67 -16.81
C VAL A 19 36.77 20.01 -15.67
N SER A 20 36.74 21.25 -15.20
CA SER A 20 35.82 21.70 -14.15
C SER A 20 34.34 21.68 -14.60
N MET A 21 34.04 21.96 -15.87
CA MET A 21 32.68 21.85 -16.42
C MET A 21 32.21 20.41 -16.58
N VAL A 22 33.09 19.50 -17.03
CA VAL A 22 32.75 18.07 -17.20
C VAL A 22 32.49 17.40 -15.85
N SER A 23 33.31 17.67 -14.83
CA SER A 23 33.07 17.15 -13.48
C SER A 23 31.76 17.67 -12.88
N SER A 24 31.46 18.97 -13.03
CA SER A 24 30.23 19.57 -12.50
C SER A 24 28.97 18.95 -13.12
N ARG A 25 29.00 18.61 -14.42
CA ARG A 25 27.88 17.96 -15.11
C ARG A 25 27.67 16.52 -14.66
N ALA A 26 28.75 15.74 -14.51
CA ALA A 26 28.67 14.36 -14.02
C ALA A 26 28.13 14.27 -12.58
N PHE A 27 28.53 15.18 -11.68
CA PHE A 27 27.96 15.24 -10.33
C PHE A 27 26.48 15.62 -10.31
N ALA A 28 26.05 16.54 -11.20
CA ALA A 28 24.64 16.92 -11.31
C ALA A 28 23.77 15.77 -11.84
N ASP A 29 24.29 15.01 -12.80
CA ASP A 29 23.60 13.83 -13.36
C ASP A 29 23.46 12.71 -12.31
N ASP A 30 24.50 12.44 -11.52
CA ASP A 30 24.46 11.47 -10.40
C ASP A 30 23.47 11.91 -9.32
N ALA A 31 23.45 13.19 -8.95
CA ALA A 31 22.52 13.72 -7.94
C ALA A 31 21.04 13.60 -8.40
N ALA A 32 20.76 13.93 -9.66
CA ALA A 32 19.42 13.77 -10.24
C ALA A 32 18.98 12.30 -10.27
N LEU A 33 19.90 11.39 -10.59
CA LEU A 33 19.63 9.96 -10.61
C LEU A 33 19.36 9.40 -9.20
N ILE A 34 20.14 9.82 -8.19
CA ILE A 34 19.91 9.48 -6.78
C ILE A 34 18.54 10.00 -6.33
N GLN A 35 18.19 11.24 -6.67
CA GLN A 35 16.88 11.82 -6.33
C GLN A 35 15.73 11.06 -6.99
N ARG A 36 15.89 10.66 -8.26
CA ARG A 36 14.91 9.80 -8.95
C ARG A 36 14.78 8.44 -8.25
N GLY A 37 15.89 7.81 -7.89
CA GLY A 37 15.90 6.53 -7.18
C GLY A 37 15.25 6.63 -5.80
N GLU A 38 15.51 7.71 -5.06
CA GLU A 38 14.85 7.99 -3.78
C GLU A 38 13.33 8.10 -3.95
N TYR A 39 12.89 8.86 -4.96
CA TYR A 39 11.48 8.98 -5.30
C TYR A 39 10.84 7.63 -5.62
N LEU A 40 11.49 6.82 -6.46
CA LEU A 40 11.01 5.49 -6.84
C LEU A 40 10.99 4.53 -5.65
N ALA A 41 11.94 4.63 -4.72
CA ALA A 41 11.96 3.82 -3.50
C ALA A 41 10.78 4.16 -2.57
N LYS A 42 10.35 5.43 -2.56
CA LYS A 42 9.11 5.85 -1.88
C LYS A 42 7.88 5.33 -2.62
N VAL A 43 7.79 5.51 -3.94
CA VAL A 43 6.70 4.98 -4.78
C VAL A 43 6.54 3.47 -4.59
N GLY A 44 7.66 2.74 -4.54
CA GLY A 44 7.73 1.29 -4.35
C GLY A 44 7.47 0.79 -2.93
N ASP A 45 7.15 1.69 -2.00
CA ASP A 45 6.90 1.41 -0.57
C ASP A 45 8.04 0.62 0.10
N CYS A 46 9.28 0.81 -0.38
CA CYS A 46 10.42 0.00 0.05
C CYS A 46 10.70 0.17 1.55
N VAL A 47 10.52 1.38 2.09
CA VAL A 47 10.73 1.67 3.52
C VAL A 47 9.70 0.97 4.39
N ALA A 48 8.42 0.93 4.00
CA ALA A 48 7.37 0.32 4.83
C ALA A 48 7.65 -1.15 5.12
N CYS A 49 8.16 -1.89 4.12
CA CYS A 49 8.51 -3.29 4.27
C CYS A 49 9.90 -3.49 4.87
N HIS A 50 10.89 -2.65 4.55
CA HIS A 50 12.28 -2.80 4.98
C HIS A 50 12.64 -1.95 6.21
N LEU A 51 11.70 -1.76 7.13
CA LEU A 51 11.87 -1.03 8.39
C LEU A 51 11.35 -1.86 9.56
N THR A 52 11.95 -1.69 10.74
CA THR A 52 11.43 -2.19 12.02
C THR A 52 10.93 -1.03 12.88
N GLN A 53 10.12 -1.33 13.88
CA GLN A 53 9.68 -0.36 14.87
C GLN A 53 10.90 0.28 15.55
N ASN A 54 11.12 1.59 15.33
CA ASN A 54 12.30 2.37 15.74
C ASN A 54 13.63 2.00 15.05
N GLY A 55 13.59 1.24 13.96
CA GLY A 55 14.76 0.90 13.14
C GLY A 55 15.24 2.07 12.28
N LYS A 56 16.47 1.95 11.75
CA LYS A 56 16.93 2.82 10.65
C LYS A 56 16.21 2.41 9.34
N PRO A 57 15.97 3.32 8.40
CA PRO A 57 15.38 2.97 7.11
C PRO A 57 16.17 1.85 6.40
N PHE A 58 15.46 0.96 5.71
CA PHE A 58 16.00 -0.09 4.84
C PHE A 58 16.74 -1.26 5.50
N VAL A 59 16.83 -1.32 6.82
CA VAL A 59 17.54 -2.39 7.54
C VAL A 59 16.78 -3.72 7.59
N GLY A 60 15.51 -3.74 7.18
CA GLY A 60 14.67 -4.94 7.25
C GLY A 60 14.35 -5.38 8.67
N GLY A 61 13.66 -6.52 8.78
CA GLY A 61 13.23 -7.13 10.04
C GLY A 61 11.73 -7.01 10.33
N LEU A 62 10.94 -6.45 9.40
CA LEU A 62 9.48 -6.45 9.53
C LEU A 62 8.97 -7.89 9.54
N LYS A 63 8.25 -8.24 10.60
CA LYS A 63 7.61 -9.55 10.76
C LYS A 63 6.31 -9.58 9.98
N MET A 64 6.21 -10.50 9.01
CA MET A 64 4.98 -10.76 8.27
C MET A 64 4.48 -12.16 8.58
N MET A 65 3.24 -12.26 9.03
CA MET A 65 2.62 -13.54 9.38
C MET A 65 2.08 -14.22 8.13
N THR A 66 2.52 -15.44 7.85
CA THR A 66 1.92 -16.29 6.80
C THR A 66 1.26 -17.51 7.43
N PRO A 67 0.34 -18.19 6.74
CA PRO A 67 -0.24 -19.45 7.22
C PRO A 67 0.81 -20.54 7.51
N MET A 68 2.01 -20.43 6.92
CA MET A 68 3.10 -21.39 7.03
C MET A 68 4.14 -21.02 8.11
N GLY A 69 4.03 -19.84 8.72
CA GLY A 69 5.01 -19.29 9.66
C GLY A 69 5.32 -17.82 9.37
N ALA A 70 6.03 -17.15 10.28
CA ALA A 70 6.43 -15.76 10.06
C ALA A 70 7.64 -15.68 9.13
N ILE A 71 7.65 -14.69 8.25
CA ILE A 71 8.80 -14.29 7.43
C ILE A 71 9.24 -12.89 7.83
N TYR A 72 10.51 -12.56 7.55
CA TYR A 72 11.10 -11.28 7.91
C TYR A 72 11.68 -10.60 6.67
N SER A 73 11.49 -9.29 6.53
CA SER A 73 12.13 -8.51 5.47
C SER A 73 13.64 -8.42 5.70
N THR A 74 14.41 -8.23 4.63
CA THR A 74 15.88 -8.22 4.67
C THR A 74 16.46 -6.81 4.69
N ASN A 75 17.70 -6.66 5.13
CA ASN A 75 18.48 -5.43 5.00
C ASN A 75 18.81 -5.19 3.52
N ILE A 76 18.39 -4.03 2.99
CA ILE A 76 18.66 -3.58 1.62
C ILE A 76 19.52 -2.31 1.59
N THR A 77 20.20 -1.98 2.70
CA THR A 77 21.23 -0.95 2.71
C THR A 77 22.48 -1.42 1.94
N PRO A 78 23.37 -0.52 1.51
CA PRO A 78 24.59 -0.90 0.80
C PRO A 78 25.69 -1.47 1.72
N ASP A 79 25.34 -1.96 2.91
CA ASP A 79 26.28 -2.69 3.76
C ASP A 79 26.73 -3.98 3.06
N PRO A 80 28.04 -4.25 2.94
CA PRO A 80 28.56 -5.37 2.17
C PRO A 80 28.41 -6.73 2.86
N ASP A 81 28.20 -6.76 4.18
CA ASP A 81 28.18 -8.00 4.95
C ASP A 81 26.76 -8.50 5.22
N THR A 82 25.84 -7.57 5.42
CA THR A 82 24.47 -7.86 5.87
C THR A 82 23.39 -7.30 4.93
N GLY A 83 23.74 -6.34 4.07
CA GLY A 83 22.85 -5.74 3.09
C GLY A 83 23.17 -6.14 1.65
N ILE A 84 22.84 -5.25 0.70
CA ILE A 84 23.04 -5.46 -0.74
C ILE A 84 24.36 -4.87 -1.26
N GLY A 85 25.29 -4.46 -0.40
CA GLY A 85 26.52 -3.77 -0.80
C GLY A 85 27.45 -4.52 -1.75
N ARG A 86 27.23 -5.83 -1.93
CA ARG A 86 27.96 -6.68 -2.89
C ARG A 86 27.13 -7.10 -4.12
N TYR A 87 25.89 -6.62 -4.24
CA TYR A 87 25.07 -6.86 -5.42
C TYR A 87 25.64 -6.07 -6.58
N THR A 88 25.70 -6.69 -7.76
CA THR A 88 25.79 -5.93 -9.01
C THR A 88 24.42 -5.36 -9.36
N GLU A 89 24.36 -4.40 -10.27
CA GLU A 89 23.08 -3.91 -10.80
C GLU A 89 22.24 -5.04 -11.41
N ALA A 90 22.89 -5.99 -12.09
CA ALA A 90 22.22 -7.17 -12.63
C ALA A 90 21.64 -8.08 -11.53
N ASP A 91 22.35 -8.26 -10.42
CA ASP A 91 21.83 -9.01 -9.26
C ASP A 91 20.65 -8.28 -8.62
N PHE A 92 20.73 -6.96 -8.51
CA PHE A 92 19.64 -6.13 -7.99
C PHE A 92 18.40 -6.21 -8.89
N ALA A 93 18.58 -6.04 -10.20
CA ALA A 93 17.51 -6.14 -11.18
C ALA A 93 16.83 -7.52 -11.15
N ARG A 94 17.63 -8.58 -11.03
CA ARG A 94 17.14 -9.97 -10.94
C ARG A 94 16.40 -10.24 -9.63
N ALA A 95 16.89 -9.74 -8.50
CA ALA A 95 16.18 -9.85 -7.23
C ALA A 95 14.85 -9.08 -7.26
N LEU A 96 14.86 -7.86 -7.80
CA LEU A 96 13.69 -6.98 -7.86
C LEU A 96 12.61 -7.50 -8.81
N ARG A 97 12.97 -7.95 -10.02
CA ARG A 97 12.02 -8.32 -11.08
C ARG A 97 11.73 -9.80 -11.18
N GLU A 98 12.64 -10.64 -10.70
CA GLU A 98 12.52 -12.10 -10.82
C GLU A 98 12.44 -12.82 -9.49
N GLY A 99 12.63 -12.11 -8.38
CA GLY A 99 12.61 -12.72 -7.05
C GLY A 99 13.76 -13.70 -6.87
N VAL A 100 14.92 -13.48 -7.48
CA VAL A 100 16.11 -14.34 -7.31
C VAL A 100 17.25 -13.54 -6.72
N ALA A 101 17.67 -13.91 -5.51
CA ALA A 101 18.75 -13.24 -4.80
C ALA A 101 20.12 -13.42 -5.47
N ARG A 102 21.13 -12.72 -4.97
CA ARG A 102 22.50 -12.77 -5.51
C ARG A 102 23.12 -14.17 -5.44
N ASP A 103 22.85 -14.92 -4.38
CA ASP A 103 23.30 -16.30 -4.16
C ASP A 103 22.45 -17.34 -4.92
N GLY A 104 21.44 -16.91 -5.68
CA GLY A 104 20.60 -17.74 -6.53
C GLY A 104 19.36 -18.33 -5.86
N HIS A 105 19.11 -18.10 -4.56
CA HIS A 105 17.88 -18.58 -3.94
C HIS A 105 16.66 -17.73 -4.34
N ASN A 106 15.49 -18.36 -4.45
CA ASN A 106 14.24 -17.65 -4.73
C ASN A 106 13.69 -16.95 -3.47
N LEU A 107 13.31 -15.69 -3.63
CA LEU A 107 12.59 -14.89 -2.65
C LEU A 107 11.14 -15.37 -2.53
N TYR A 108 10.56 -15.21 -1.34
CA TYR A 108 9.13 -15.45 -1.19
C TYR A 108 8.36 -14.34 -1.92
N PRO A 109 7.23 -14.65 -2.60
CA PRO A 109 6.39 -13.67 -3.29
C PRO A 109 5.61 -12.74 -2.32
N ALA A 110 6.05 -12.66 -1.07
CA ALA A 110 5.68 -11.58 -0.15
C ALA A 110 6.34 -10.26 -0.56
N MET A 111 7.55 -10.31 -1.15
CA MET A 111 8.06 -9.19 -1.94
C MET A 111 7.29 -9.20 -3.27
N PRO A 112 6.65 -8.10 -3.70
CA PRO A 112 5.79 -8.09 -4.88
C PRO A 112 6.59 -7.99 -6.19
N TYR A 113 7.62 -8.85 -6.34
CA TYR A 113 8.44 -8.92 -7.55
C TYR A 113 7.63 -9.24 -8.83
N PRO A 114 6.48 -9.94 -8.81
CA PRO A 114 5.65 -10.07 -10.02
C PRO A 114 5.11 -8.72 -10.52
N SER A 115 4.82 -7.77 -9.64
CA SER A 115 4.46 -6.40 -10.00
C SER A 115 5.70 -5.63 -10.45
N TYR A 116 6.80 -5.73 -9.68
CA TYR A 116 8.05 -5.03 -9.99
C TYR A 116 8.71 -5.48 -11.31
N ALA A 117 8.34 -6.63 -11.86
CA ALA A 117 8.75 -7.05 -13.20
C ALA A 117 8.49 -5.96 -14.26
N LYS A 118 7.45 -5.14 -14.07
CA LYS A 118 7.06 -4.03 -14.95
C LYS A 118 7.97 -2.81 -14.88
N VAL A 119 8.90 -2.74 -13.93
CA VAL A 119 9.81 -1.59 -13.77
C VAL A 119 10.82 -1.53 -14.92
N SER A 120 10.93 -0.35 -15.54
CA SER A 120 11.85 -0.08 -16.65
C SER A 120 13.31 -0.20 -16.22
N ASP A 121 14.20 -0.53 -17.14
CA ASP A 121 15.64 -0.63 -16.84
C ASP A 121 16.21 0.70 -16.31
N THR A 122 15.74 1.84 -16.84
CA THR A 122 16.12 3.17 -16.37
C THR A 122 15.73 3.40 -14.91
N ASP A 123 14.56 2.92 -14.50
CA ASP A 123 14.10 3.06 -13.11
C ASP A 123 14.76 2.06 -12.17
N VAL A 124 15.09 0.86 -12.64
CA VAL A 124 15.94 -0.09 -11.92
C VAL A 124 17.33 0.50 -11.68
N HIS A 125 17.92 1.13 -12.69
CA HIS A 125 19.22 1.79 -12.59
C HIS A 125 19.20 2.95 -11.57
N ALA A 126 18.14 3.77 -11.60
CA ALA A 126 17.95 4.85 -10.63
C ALA A 126 17.82 4.32 -9.20
N LEU A 127 16.99 3.29 -8.99
CA LEU A 127 16.84 2.61 -7.69
C LEU A 127 18.16 2.05 -7.19
N TYR A 128 18.87 1.28 -8.03
CA TYR A 128 20.17 0.72 -7.68
C TYR A 128 21.17 1.81 -7.31
N THR A 129 21.24 2.89 -8.09
CA THR A 129 22.12 4.03 -7.81
C THR A 129 21.79 4.69 -6.47
N TYR A 130 20.50 4.91 -6.18
CA TYR A 130 20.07 5.44 -4.89
C TYR A 130 20.44 4.53 -3.73
N PHE A 131 20.20 3.22 -3.83
CA PHE A 131 20.58 2.30 -2.75
C PHE A 131 22.10 2.23 -2.54
N MET A 132 22.89 2.29 -3.60
CA MET A 132 24.35 2.16 -3.50
C MET A 132 25.07 3.46 -3.13
N LYS A 133 24.52 4.63 -3.50
CA LYS A 133 25.16 5.94 -3.30
C LYS A 133 24.39 6.88 -2.36
N GLY A 134 23.08 6.75 -2.27
CA GLY A 134 22.19 7.64 -1.51
C GLY A 134 21.78 7.11 -0.12
N VAL A 135 21.79 5.79 0.08
CA VAL A 135 21.41 5.17 1.36
C VAL A 135 22.63 5.00 2.26
N VAL A 136 22.46 5.34 3.54
CA VAL A 136 23.50 5.13 4.57
C VAL A 136 23.66 3.62 4.83
N PRO A 137 24.88 3.05 4.73
CA PRO A 137 25.11 1.65 5.07
C PRO A 137 24.82 1.39 6.55
N VAL A 138 24.08 0.31 6.84
CA VAL A 138 23.83 -0.13 8.21
C VAL A 138 24.10 -1.62 8.32
N LYS A 139 25.06 -1.98 9.17
CA LYS A 139 25.35 -3.37 9.49
C LYS A 139 24.31 -3.92 10.45
N GLN A 140 23.35 -4.67 9.91
CA GLN A 140 22.28 -5.33 10.66
C GLN A 140 21.96 -6.67 10.01
N ALA A 141 22.20 -7.75 10.75
CA ALA A 141 21.97 -9.11 10.26
C ALA A 141 20.48 -9.39 10.02
N ASN A 142 20.20 -10.12 8.94
CA ASN A 142 18.86 -10.59 8.64
C ASN A 142 18.42 -11.66 9.63
N ARG A 143 17.13 -11.68 9.96
CA ARG A 143 16.52 -12.75 10.74
C ARG A 143 16.00 -13.84 9.80
N GLU A 144 16.25 -15.10 10.16
CA GLU A 144 15.71 -16.23 9.42
C GLU A 144 14.18 -16.37 9.57
N SER A 145 13.57 -17.01 8.58
CA SER A 145 12.14 -17.32 8.60
C SER A 145 11.79 -18.30 9.72
N ASP A 146 10.64 -18.09 10.38
CA ASP A 146 10.10 -19.04 11.36
C ASP A 146 9.38 -20.23 10.67
N ILE A 147 9.33 -20.25 9.33
CA ILE A 147 8.79 -21.38 8.55
C ILE A 147 9.67 -22.62 8.78
N LYS A 148 9.06 -23.70 9.25
CA LYS A 148 9.77 -24.95 9.55
C LYS A 148 9.96 -25.80 8.31
N TRP A 149 11.00 -26.64 8.33
CA TRP A 149 11.19 -27.70 7.34
C TRP A 149 9.96 -28.65 7.33
N PRO A 150 9.47 -29.10 6.15
CA PRO A 150 10.01 -28.89 4.80
C PRO A 150 9.47 -27.64 4.06
N LEU A 151 8.59 -26.85 4.68
CA LEU A 151 7.94 -25.71 4.03
C LEU A 151 8.88 -24.52 3.76
N ASN A 152 10.07 -24.52 4.34
CA ASN A 152 11.09 -23.49 4.12
C ASN A 152 11.95 -23.70 2.85
N MET A 153 11.77 -24.81 2.13
CA MET A 153 12.50 -25.07 0.88
C MET A 153 12.23 -23.98 -0.16
N ARG A 154 13.29 -23.38 -0.72
CA ARG A 154 13.18 -22.29 -1.73
C ARG A 154 13.17 -22.78 -3.17
N TRP A 155 13.53 -24.04 -3.44
CA TRP A 155 13.55 -24.58 -4.80
C TRP A 155 12.16 -24.73 -5.45
N PRO A 156 11.04 -25.03 -4.74
CA PRO A 156 9.72 -25.11 -5.37
C PRO A 156 9.24 -23.76 -5.92
N LEU A 157 9.72 -22.65 -5.34
CA LEU A 157 9.42 -21.30 -5.83
C LEU A 157 9.97 -21.05 -7.24
N MET A 158 10.98 -21.80 -7.68
CA MET A 158 11.44 -21.76 -9.08
C MET A 158 10.32 -22.19 -10.03
N PHE A 159 9.59 -23.27 -9.68
CA PHE A 159 8.45 -23.74 -10.47
C PHE A 159 7.27 -22.78 -10.38
N TRP A 160 7.04 -22.20 -9.20
CA TRP A 160 6.05 -21.14 -9.05
C TRP A 160 6.36 -19.94 -9.97
N ASN A 161 7.62 -19.49 -10.00
CA ASN A 161 8.07 -18.42 -10.89
C ASN A 161 7.86 -18.76 -12.36
N MET A 162 8.18 -19.99 -12.79
CA MET A 162 7.95 -20.42 -14.17
C MET A 162 6.47 -20.35 -14.59
N VAL A 163 5.53 -20.53 -13.66
CA VAL A 163 4.10 -20.55 -13.97
C VAL A 163 3.45 -19.16 -13.83
N PHE A 164 3.85 -18.37 -12.82
CA PHE A 164 3.11 -17.16 -12.42
C PHE A 164 3.86 -15.85 -12.64
N LEU A 165 5.18 -15.87 -12.83
CA LEU A 165 5.95 -14.64 -13.07
C LEU A 165 5.88 -14.27 -14.55
N HIS A 166 5.26 -13.12 -14.82
CA HIS A 166 5.28 -12.51 -16.15
C HIS A 166 6.46 -11.55 -16.22
N LYS A 167 7.46 -11.87 -17.05
CA LYS A 167 8.64 -11.03 -17.23
C LYS A 167 8.40 -9.96 -18.29
N GLY A 168 8.93 -8.77 -18.06
CA GLY A 168 8.90 -7.68 -19.02
C GLY A 168 8.53 -6.36 -18.37
N ALA A 169 9.23 -5.30 -18.76
CA ALA A 169 8.88 -3.95 -18.37
C ALA A 169 7.49 -3.59 -18.93
N TYR A 170 6.82 -2.62 -18.30
CA TYR A 170 5.58 -2.09 -18.82
C TYR A 170 5.81 -1.46 -20.19
N GLU A 171 4.90 -1.75 -21.12
CA GLU A 171 4.85 -1.13 -22.44
C GLU A 171 3.58 -0.29 -22.55
N ASP A 172 3.74 0.95 -23.03
CA ASP A 172 2.63 1.88 -23.22
C ASP A 172 1.60 1.30 -24.19
N LYS A 173 0.33 1.31 -23.75
CA LYS A 173 -0.77 0.77 -24.56
C LYS A 173 -1.20 1.79 -25.61
N ALA A 174 -1.19 1.36 -26.87
CA ALA A 174 -1.69 2.16 -27.98
C ALA A 174 -3.17 2.52 -27.77
N GLY A 175 -3.54 3.78 -28.05
CA GLY A 175 -4.89 4.30 -27.86
C GLY A 175 -5.21 4.76 -26.43
N LYS A 176 -4.24 4.71 -25.51
CA LYS A 176 -4.33 5.33 -24.18
C LYS A 176 -3.51 6.61 -24.13
N ASP A 177 -3.98 7.57 -23.35
CA ASP A 177 -3.27 8.83 -23.13
C ASP A 177 -2.05 8.63 -22.21
N VAL A 178 -1.15 9.62 -22.18
CA VAL A 178 0.10 9.57 -21.41
C VAL A 178 -0.16 9.42 -19.91
N ALA A 179 -1.19 10.10 -19.38
CA ALA A 179 -1.53 10.03 -17.96
C ALA A 179 -2.05 8.64 -17.58
N TRP A 180 -2.84 8.02 -18.46
CA TRP A 180 -3.33 6.67 -18.28
C TRP A 180 -2.20 5.65 -18.24
N ASN A 181 -1.27 5.69 -19.20
CA ASN A 181 -0.12 4.78 -19.24
C ASN A 181 0.79 4.98 -18.02
N ARG A 182 1.01 6.24 -17.60
CA ARG A 182 1.76 6.54 -16.37
C ARG A 182 1.09 5.95 -15.13
N GLY A 183 -0.24 6.09 -15.01
CA GLY A 183 -1.00 5.52 -13.92
C GLY A 183 -0.96 4.00 -13.90
N ALA A 184 -1.12 3.38 -15.07
CA ALA A 184 -1.02 1.93 -15.23
C ALA A 184 0.36 1.41 -14.82
N TYR A 185 1.44 2.06 -15.27
CA TYR A 185 2.82 1.73 -14.88
C TYR A 185 3.01 1.78 -13.36
N LEU A 186 2.50 2.84 -12.70
CA LEU A 186 2.63 3.00 -11.26
C LEU A 186 1.81 1.97 -10.48
N VAL A 187 0.53 1.78 -10.84
CA VAL A 187 -0.40 0.87 -10.14
C VAL A 187 0.00 -0.59 -10.32
N GLN A 188 0.42 -0.98 -11.53
CA GLN A 188 0.78 -2.36 -11.85
C GLN A 188 2.24 -2.68 -11.50
N GLY A 189 3.10 -1.67 -11.41
CA GLY A 189 4.53 -1.78 -11.15
C GLY A 189 4.88 -1.51 -9.69
N LEU A 190 5.63 -0.44 -9.42
CA LEU A 190 6.16 -0.11 -8.09
C LEU A 190 5.06 0.10 -7.03
N GLY A 191 3.93 0.70 -7.38
CA GLY A 191 2.82 0.88 -6.43
C GLY A 191 2.09 -0.43 -6.09
N HIS A 192 2.33 -1.52 -6.85
CA HIS A 192 1.90 -2.90 -6.60
C HIS A 192 0.48 -3.03 -6.01
N CYS A 193 -0.48 -2.22 -6.48
CA CYS A 193 -1.80 -2.12 -5.83
C CYS A 193 -2.54 -3.47 -5.90
N GLY A 194 -2.29 -4.24 -6.97
CA GLY A 194 -2.78 -5.60 -7.16
C GLY A 194 -2.40 -6.55 -6.04
N SER A 195 -1.22 -6.37 -5.42
CA SER A 195 -0.74 -7.28 -4.39
C SER A 195 -1.61 -7.28 -3.13
N CYS A 196 -2.36 -6.21 -2.87
CA CYS A 196 -3.38 -6.20 -1.81
C CYS A 196 -4.80 -6.27 -2.36
N HIS A 197 -5.08 -5.58 -3.46
CA HIS A 197 -6.45 -5.36 -3.94
C HIS A 197 -6.93 -6.39 -4.97
N THR A 198 -6.11 -7.37 -5.38
CA THR A 198 -6.53 -8.45 -6.28
C THR A 198 -6.65 -9.78 -5.52
N PRO A 199 -7.74 -10.56 -5.71
CA PRO A 199 -7.88 -11.89 -5.12
C PRO A 199 -6.71 -12.83 -5.45
N ARG A 200 -6.36 -13.68 -4.48
CA ARG A 200 -5.31 -14.69 -4.63
C ARG A 200 -5.85 -16.02 -5.18
N GLY A 201 -5.04 -16.69 -6.00
CA GLY A 201 -5.31 -18.02 -6.55
C GLY A 201 -4.84 -19.15 -5.64
N VAL A 202 -4.94 -20.39 -6.14
CA VAL A 202 -4.57 -21.60 -5.37
C VAL A 202 -3.10 -21.66 -4.97
N GLY A 203 -2.21 -21.01 -5.73
CA GLY A 203 -0.79 -20.91 -5.43
C GLY A 203 -0.43 -19.60 -4.70
N PHE A 204 -1.40 -18.91 -4.09
CA PHE A 204 -1.24 -17.57 -3.49
C PHE A 204 -0.78 -16.46 -4.46
N GLN A 205 -0.79 -16.71 -5.77
CA GLN A 205 -0.53 -15.72 -6.80
C GLN A 205 -1.69 -14.74 -6.95
N GLU A 206 -1.43 -13.53 -7.43
CA GLU A 206 -2.48 -12.62 -7.88
C GLU A 206 -3.22 -13.25 -9.07
N LYS A 207 -4.56 -13.29 -9.03
CA LYS A 207 -5.34 -13.87 -10.15
C LYS A 207 -5.31 -13.00 -11.42
N ALA A 208 -4.90 -11.74 -11.31
CA ALA A 208 -4.75 -10.80 -12.41
C ALA A 208 -3.67 -9.76 -12.05
N LEU A 209 -2.87 -9.35 -13.04
CA LEU A 209 -1.76 -8.39 -12.87
C LEU A 209 -1.97 -7.07 -13.62
N ASP A 210 -3.06 -6.94 -14.38
CA ASP A 210 -3.45 -5.74 -15.10
C ASP A 210 -4.95 -5.74 -15.44
N GLU A 211 -5.40 -4.68 -16.12
CA GLU A 211 -6.81 -4.45 -16.44
C GLU A 211 -7.43 -5.43 -17.44
N SER A 212 -6.65 -6.34 -18.04
CA SER A 212 -7.22 -7.40 -18.88
C SER A 212 -7.89 -8.50 -18.07
N GLY A 213 -7.55 -8.63 -16.78
CA GLY A 213 -8.12 -9.62 -15.88
C GLY A 213 -9.42 -9.17 -15.23
N SER A 214 -10.47 -9.99 -15.30
CA SER A 214 -11.81 -9.68 -14.78
C SER A 214 -11.91 -9.51 -13.26
N VAL A 215 -10.91 -9.98 -12.53
CA VAL A 215 -10.82 -9.86 -11.05
C VAL A 215 -9.72 -8.91 -10.60
N TYR A 216 -9.10 -8.18 -11.52
CA TYR A 216 -8.06 -7.21 -11.17
C TYR A 216 -8.63 -6.10 -10.29
N LEU A 217 -7.99 -5.88 -9.14
CA LEU A 217 -8.36 -4.85 -8.15
C LEU A 217 -9.79 -4.92 -7.59
N THR A 218 -10.43 -6.10 -7.59
CA THR A 218 -11.81 -6.28 -7.07
C THR A 218 -11.92 -6.41 -5.55
N GLY A 219 -10.79 -6.32 -4.84
CA GLY A 219 -10.68 -6.44 -3.39
C GLY A 219 -10.35 -7.86 -2.92
N ALA A 220 -9.63 -7.98 -1.82
CA ALA A 220 -9.21 -9.26 -1.26
C ALA A 220 -8.95 -9.19 0.25
N PRO A 221 -9.13 -10.29 1.00
CA PRO A 221 -8.67 -10.37 2.37
C PRO A 221 -7.13 -10.44 2.44
N VAL A 222 -6.52 -9.59 3.26
CA VAL A 222 -5.07 -9.51 3.53
C VAL A 222 -4.87 -9.22 5.02
N ASP A 223 -4.15 -10.08 5.74
CA ASP A 223 -3.80 -9.88 7.17
C ASP A 223 -4.97 -9.50 8.10
N ASN A 224 -6.10 -10.20 7.98
CA ASN A 224 -7.35 -9.93 8.71
C ASN A 224 -8.00 -8.57 8.40
N TRP A 225 -7.53 -7.90 7.35
CA TRP A 225 -8.19 -6.78 6.70
C TRP A 225 -8.84 -7.25 5.40
N PHE A 226 -9.81 -6.50 4.92
CA PHE A 226 -10.30 -6.59 3.55
C PHE A 226 -9.82 -5.36 2.78
N ALA A 227 -8.90 -5.57 1.84
CA ALA A 227 -8.48 -4.55 0.89
C ALA A 227 -9.65 -4.23 -0.04
N SER A 228 -10.04 -2.96 -0.09
CA SER A 228 -11.26 -2.50 -0.77
C SER A 228 -11.23 -2.76 -2.27
N ASN A 229 -12.38 -2.73 -2.92
CA ASN A 229 -12.44 -2.77 -4.37
C ASN A 229 -11.97 -1.42 -4.96
N LEU A 230 -11.05 -1.41 -5.92
CA LEU A 230 -10.55 -0.19 -6.56
C LEU A 230 -11.12 0.02 -7.97
N THR A 231 -12.01 -0.85 -8.42
CA THR A 231 -12.64 -0.75 -9.75
C THR A 231 -13.76 0.29 -9.78
N GLY A 232 -14.34 0.52 -10.96
CA GLY A 232 -15.48 1.42 -11.15
C GLY A 232 -16.79 0.98 -10.48
N ASP A 233 -16.79 -0.06 -9.63
CA ASP A 233 -17.98 -0.49 -8.89
C ASP A 233 -18.56 0.67 -8.08
N HIS A 234 -19.88 0.86 -8.19
CA HIS A 234 -20.55 2.04 -7.68
C HIS A 234 -20.72 2.04 -6.17
N ASN A 235 -20.76 0.86 -5.53
CA ASN A 235 -21.05 0.74 -4.10
C ASN A 235 -19.80 0.48 -3.25
N ALA A 236 -19.11 -0.63 -3.51
CA ALA A 236 -17.93 -1.06 -2.78
C ALA A 236 -16.63 -0.59 -3.46
N GLY A 237 -16.71 -0.09 -4.69
CA GLY A 237 -15.57 0.45 -5.45
C GLY A 237 -15.45 1.97 -5.49
N LEU A 238 -14.68 2.46 -6.47
CA LEU A 238 -14.40 3.88 -6.71
C LEU A 238 -15.39 4.53 -7.68
N GLY A 239 -16.50 3.88 -8.03
CA GLY A 239 -17.49 4.42 -8.98
C GLY A 239 -18.02 5.80 -8.59
N ARG A 240 -18.29 6.03 -7.29
CA ARG A 240 -18.75 7.32 -6.73
C ARG A 240 -17.67 8.36 -6.45
N TRP A 241 -16.40 7.99 -6.62
CA TRP A 241 -15.26 8.87 -6.34
C TRP A 241 -14.89 9.62 -7.61
N SER A 242 -14.53 10.89 -7.49
CA SER A 242 -13.87 11.63 -8.57
C SER A 242 -12.38 11.26 -8.65
N GLU A 243 -11.71 11.60 -9.76
CA GLU A 243 -10.24 11.47 -9.84
C GLU A 243 -9.56 12.32 -8.73
N ALA A 244 -10.12 13.48 -8.41
CA ALA A 244 -9.64 14.35 -7.32
C ALA A 244 -9.80 13.70 -5.94
N ASP A 245 -10.90 13.00 -5.68
CA ASP A 245 -11.11 12.28 -4.42
C ASP A 245 -10.04 11.19 -4.21
N ILE A 246 -9.69 10.48 -5.29
CA ILE A 246 -8.67 9.42 -5.26
C ILE A 246 -7.28 10.03 -5.02
N ALA A 247 -6.93 11.07 -5.77
CA ALA A 247 -5.65 11.75 -5.59
C ALA A 247 -5.52 12.34 -4.17
N GLN A 248 -6.58 12.95 -3.63
CA GLN A 248 -6.60 13.48 -2.27
C GLN A 248 -6.41 12.37 -1.23
N PHE A 249 -7.11 11.23 -1.38
CA PHE A 249 -6.97 10.10 -0.47
C PHE A 249 -5.55 9.56 -0.47
N LEU A 250 -4.92 9.37 -1.64
CA LEU A 250 -3.53 8.92 -1.72
C LEU A 250 -2.54 9.95 -1.16
N LYS A 251 -2.88 11.25 -1.25
CA LYS A 251 -2.02 12.34 -0.74
C LYS A 251 -2.15 12.59 0.76
N THR A 252 -3.22 12.15 1.41
CA THR A 252 -3.52 12.56 2.80
C THR A 252 -4.07 11.43 3.67
N GLY A 253 -4.35 10.27 3.09
CA GLY A 253 -5.01 9.15 3.75
C GLY A 253 -6.50 9.33 3.98
N ALA A 254 -7.10 10.48 3.68
CA ALA A 254 -8.52 10.70 3.94
C ALA A 254 -9.17 11.72 3.01
N ASN A 255 -10.47 11.56 2.77
CA ASN A 255 -11.27 12.49 1.97
C ASN A 255 -12.74 12.50 2.44
N LEU A 256 -13.64 13.08 1.65
CA LEU A 256 -15.07 13.14 1.96
C LEU A 256 -15.78 11.78 1.98
N ARG A 257 -15.14 10.71 1.48
CA ARG A 257 -15.72 9.38 1.26
C ARG A 257 -15.18 8.33 2.24
N ALA A 258 -13.90 8.39 2.59
CA ALA A 258 -13.26 7.42 3.47
C ALA A 258 -11.94 7.93 4.06
N ALA A 259 -11.45 7.22 5.07
CA ALA A 259 -10.12 7.36 5.65
C ALA A 259 -9.38 6.00 5.59
N ALA A 260 -8.06 6.05 5.48
CA ALA A 260 -7.17 4.89 5.48
C ALA A 260 -7.16 4.22 6.85
N PHE A 261 -6.95 2.91 6.84
CA PHE A 261 -6.83 2.07 8.04
C PHE A 261 -5.96 0.87 7.72
N GLY A 262 -5.52 0.16 8.77
CA GLY A 262 -4.65 -1.01 8.64
C GLY A 262 -3.38 -0.69 7.85
N SER A 263 -2.93 -1.63 7.01
CA SER A 263 -1.72 -1.50 6.19
C SER A 263 -1.76 -0.35 5.19
N MET A 264 -2.95 0.13 4.78
CA MET A 264 -3.03 1.31 3.93
C MET A 264 -2.49 2.57 4.63
N THR A 265 -2.59 2.67 5.96
CA THR A 265 -2.00 3.78 6.73
C THR A 265 -0.48 3.84 6.56
N SER A 266 0.19 2.69 6.52
CA SER A 266 1.63 2.61 6.23
C SER A 266 1.94 3.09 4.81
N VAL A 267 1.17 2.65 3.81
CA VAL A 267 1.32 3.08 2.40
C VAL A 267 1.14 4.60 2.27
N ILE A 268 0.20 5.17 3.01
CA ILE A 268 0.01 6.62 3.08
C ILE A 268 1.25 7.28 3.71
N ASN A 269 1.67 6.85 4.90
CA ASN A 269 2.74 7.51 5.65
C ASN A 269 4.14 7.37 5.02
N HIS A 270 4.41 6.28 4.30
CA HIS A 270 5.75 5.94 3.82
C HIS A 270 5.92 5.95 2.29
N SER A 271 4.83 6.03 1.52
CA SER A 271 4.87 5.97 0.05
C SER A 271 4.04 7.08 -0.61
N SER A 272 2.73 6.91 -0.69
CA SER A 272 1.86 7.68 -1.60
C SER A 272 1.81 9.19 -1.31
N GLN A 273 1.99 9.62 -0.06
CA GLN A 273 2.09 11.04 0.28
C GLN A 273 3.31 11.74 -0.33
N ALA A 274 4.38 11.00 -0.61
CA ALA A 274 5.59 11.52 -1.23
C ALA A 274 5.53 11.54 -2.77
N MET A 275 4.48 10.97 -3.36
CA MET A 275 4.30 10.99 -4.81
C MET A 275 3.99 12.41 -5.30
N SER A 276 4.42 12.71 -6.52
CA SER A 276 4.08 13.98 -7.16
C SER A 276 2.59 14.05 -7.47
N ASP A 277 2.03 15.27 -7.49
CA ASP A 277 0.61 15.47 -7.84
C ASP A 277 0.26 14.95 -9.24
N ALA A 278 1.21 15.00 -10.17
CA ALA A 278 1.06 14.43 -11.50
C ALA A 278 0.93 12.90 -11.48
N ASP A 279 1.72 12.21 -10.66
CA ASP A 279 1.66 10.76 -10.53
C ASP A 279 0.40 10.32 -9.77
N LEU A 280 -0.02 11.07 -8.75
CA LEU A 280 -1.29 10.82 -8.06
C LEU A 280 -2.49 11.01 -8.98
N ALA A 281 -2.49 12.04 -9.83
CA ALA A 281 -3.50 12.25 -10.85
C ALA A 281 -3.49 11.15 -11.91
N ALA A 282 -2.31 10.69 -12.34
CA ALA A 282 -2.17 9.57 -13.28
C ALA A 282 -2.73 8.25 -12.70
N ILE A 283 -2.41 7.94 -11.43
CA ILE A 283 -2.98 6.79 -10.71
C ILE A 283 -4.51 6.91 -10.67
N ALA A 284 -5.04 8.07 -10.28
CA ALA A 284 -6.47 8.33 -10.21
C ALA A 284 -7.15 8.14 -11.58
N ARG A 285 -6.54 8.67 -12.65
CA ARG A 285 -6.99 8.54 -14.04
C ARG A 285 -7.06 7.08 -14.47
N TYR A 286 -6.03 6.30 -14.16
CA TYR A 286 -6.00 4.86 -14.47
C TYR A 286 -7.08 4.10 -13.70
N LEU A 287 -7.17 4.27 -12.37
CA LEU A 287 -8.15 3.57 -11.54
C LEU A 287 -9.60 3.90 -11.95
N LYS A 288 -9.90 5.18 -12.25
CA LYS A 288 -11.23 5.58 -12.72
C LYS A 288 -11.61 5.02 -14.09
N SER A 289 -10.63 4.63 -14.90
CA SER A 289 -10.89 4.02 -16.20
C SER A 289 -11.29 2.54 -16.12
N LEU A 290 -11.10 1.90 -14.97
CA LEU A 290 -11.39 0.48 -14.80
C LEU A 290 -12.91 0.24 -14.77
N PRO A 291 -13.41 -0.78 -15.49
CA PRO A 291 -14.83 -1.11 -15.48
C PRO A 291 -15.28 -1.55 -14.07
N ALA A 292 -16.57 -1.42 -13.78
CA ALA A 292 -17.12 -1.96 -12.54
C ALA A 292 -16.99 -3.50 -12.51
N ALA A 293 -16.38 -4.03 -11.45
CA ALA A 293 -16.24 -5.48 -11.24
C ALA A 293 -16.25 -5.80 -9.74
N GLY A 294 -16.53 -7.05 -9.36
CA GLY A 294 -16.42 -7.52 -7.97
C GLY A 294 -17.45 -6.97 -6.97
N GLY A 295 -18.43 -6.19 -7.44
CA GLY A 295 -19.52 -5.68 -6.61
C GLY A 295 -20.63 -6.68 -6.35
N SER A 296 -21.53 -6.33 -5.43
CA SER A 296 -22.73 -7.13 -5.10
C SER A 296 -23.84 -7.04 -6.15
N GLY A 297 -23.72 -6.15 -7.14
CA GLY A 297 -24.77 -5.89 -8.14
C GLY A 297 -26.04 -5.24 -7.58
N GLY A 298 -26.01 -4.77 -6.33
CA GLY A 298 -27.14 -4.07 -5.71
C GLY A 298 -27.41 -2.70 -6.33
N PRO A 299 -28.58 -2.09 -6.07
CA PRO A 299 -28.91 -0.76 -6.56
C PRO A 299 -27.92 0.30 -6.08
N ASP A 300 -27.92 1.44 -6.76
CA ASP A 300 -27.11 2.58 -6.35
C ASP A 300 -27.44 3.01 -4.92
N TYR A 301 -26.40 3.20 -4.11
CA TYR A 301 -26.56 3.73 -2.77
C TYR A 301 -27.31 5.07 -2.80
N ALA A 302 -28.41 5.12 -2.05
CA ALA A 302 -29.17 6.34 -1.81
C ALA A 302 -29.41 6.46 -0.31
N TYR A 303 -29.05 7.61 0.27
CA TYR A 303 -29.14 7.84 1.70
C TYR A 303 -30.58 7.74 2.22
N ASP A 304 -30.78 7.02 3.34
CA ASP A 304 -32.05 6.97 4.09
C ASP A 304 -31.86 7.43 5.55
N ALA A 305 -32.67 8.39 5.99
CA ALA A 305 -32.65 8.90 7.36
C ALA A 305 -33.32 7.98 8.39
N LYS A 306 -33.89 6.82 8.00
CA LYS A 306 -34.56 5.89 8.91
C LYS A 306 -33.67 5.47 10.08
N ALA A 307 -32.41 5.13 9.82
CA ALA A 307 -31.46 4.74 10.85
C ALA A 307 -31.17 5.88 11.85
N THR A 308 -31.07 7.12 11.36
CA THR A 308 -30.93 8.32 12.19
C THR A 308 -32.06 8.44 13.20
N LYS A 309 -33.32 8.17 12.79
CA LYS A 309 -34.47 8.18 13.69
C LYS A 309 -34.36 7.12 14.79
N VAL A 310 -33.83 5.94 14.46
CA VAL A 310 -33.58 4.86 15.44
C VAL A 310 -32.48 5.28 16.43
N SER A 311 -31.38 5.85 15.96
CA SER A 311 -30.28 6.35 16.81
C SER A 311 -30.70 7.48 17.75
N LEU A 312 -31.69 8.29 17.36
CA LEU A 312 -32.21 9.39 18.18
C LEU A 312 -33.36 8.98 19.11
N GLY A 313 -33.93 7.79 18.93
CA GLY A 313 -34.97 7.26 19.82
C GLY A 313 -34.46 7.10 21.25
N ARG A 314 -35.27 7.52 22.24
CA ARG A 314 -34.94 7.39 23.67
C ARG A 314 -36.10 6.70 24.42
N PRO A 315 -35.91 5.50 24.99
CA PRO A 315 -34.75 4.61 24.82
C PRO A 315 -34.68 4.03 23.39
N ALA A 316 -33.48 3.69 22.91
CA ALA A 316 -33.34 2.98 21.65
C ALA A 316 -33.71 1.50 21.82
N ASN A 317 -34.72 1.04 21.08
CA ASN A 317 -35.20 -0.35 21.16
C ASN A 317 -34.22 -1.35 20.52
N ASP A 318 -33.38 -0.89 19.59
CA ASP A 318 -32.35 -1.69 18.91
C ASP A 318 -31.05 -1.76 19.74
N ALA A 319 -30.49 -2.97 19.89
CA ALA A 319 -29.29 -3.19 20.69
C ALA A 319 -28.05 -2.52 20.08
N GLY A 320 -27.89 -2.58 18.76
CA GLY A 320 -26.79 -1.93 18.06
C GLY A 320 -26.88 -0.41 18.14
N ALA A 321 -28.08 0.16 18.03
CA ALA A 321 -28.31 1.59 18.17
C ALA A 321 -27.97 2.11 19.57
N ARG A 322 -28.19 1.31 20.63
CA ARG A 322 -27.77 1.67 22.01
C ARG A 322 -26.25 1.80 22.10
N VAL A 323 -25.51 0.81 21.59
CA VAL A 323 -24.04 0.84 21.56
C VAL A 323 -23.55 2.00 20.67
N TYR A 324 -24.13 2.17 19.49
CA TYR A 324 -23.80 3.27 18.57
C TYR A 324 -23.92 4.63 19.24
N THR A 325 -25.04 4.87 19.93
CA THR A 325 -25.32 6.12 20.62
C THR A 325 -24.31 6.40 21.73
N ALA A 326 -23.91 5.36 22.47
CA ALA A 326 -23.00 5.48 23.59
C ALA A 326 -21.54 5.69 23.18
N PHE A 327 -21.08 5.00 22.13
CA PHE A 327 -19.64 4.91 21.82
C PHE A 327 -19.23 5.51 20.46
N CYS A 328 -20.12 5.53 19.47
CA CYS A 328 -19.74 5.83 18.08
C CYS A 328 -20.29 7.18 17.59
N MET A 329 -21.48 7.56 18.04
CA MET A 329 -22.26 8.69 17.53
C MET A 329 -21.55 10.04 17.70
N HIS A 330 -20.70 10.20 18.72
CA HIS A 330 -19.95 11.44 18.93
C HIS A 330 -18.99 11.75 17.77
N CYS A 331 -18.40 10.72 17.16
CA CYS A 331 -17.46 10.86 16.07
C CYS A 331 -18.13 10.70 14.70
N HIS A 332 -19.07 9.76 14.57
CA HIS A 332 -19.70 9.43 13.28
C HIS A 332 -21.05 10.15 13.04
N GLY A 333 -21.49 10.97 14.00
CA GLY A 333 -22.75 11.71 13.96
C GLY A 333 -23.98 10.81 14.18
N PRO A 334 -25.16 11.37 14.49
CA PRO A 334 -26.40 10.59 14.54
C PRO A 334 -26.85 10.09 13.16
N ASP A 335 -26.38 10.73 12.10
CA ASP A 335 -26.76 10.50 10.71
C ASP A 335 -25.73 9.68 9.93
N GLY A 336 -24.68 9.19 10.60
CA GLY A 336 -23.64 8.34 10.03
C GLY A 336 -22.74 9.03 9.03
N ARG A 337 -22.84 10.35 8.84
CA ARG A 337 -22.02 11.08 7.86
C ARG A 337 -20.64 11.47 8.39
N GLY A 338 -20.43 11.34 9.69
CA GLY A 338 -19.19 11.76 10.34
C GLY A 338 -18.88 13.25 10.14
N PHE A 339 -17.62 13.58 10.34
CA PHE A 339 -17.08 14.93 10.10
C PHE A 339 -15.83 14.79 9.21
N PRO A 340 -16.02 14.63 7.89
CA PRO A 340 -14.91 14.44 6.97
C PRO A 340 -13.99 15.68 6.92
N PRO A 341 -12.71 15.50 6.53
CA PRO A 341 -12.12 14.25 6.02
C PRO A 341 -11.68 13.28 7.13
N LEU A 342 -11.49 13.75 8.36
CA LEU A 342 -10.80 12.97 9.41
C LEU A 342 -11.68 11.96 10.13
N LEU A 343 -12.98 12.27 10.28
CA LEU A 343 -13.96 11.33 10.83
C LEU A 343 -14.82 10.80 9.70
N ALA A 344 -14.38 9.68 9.13
CA ALA A 344 -14.95 9.10 7.93
C ALA A 344 -16.47 8.83 8.06
N PRO A 345 -17.24 9.02 6.98
CA PRO A 345 -18.64 8.64 6.97
C PRO A 345 -18.77 7.12 7.14
N LEU A 346 -19.83 6.68 7.82
CA LEU A 346 -20.29 5.29 7.82
C LEU A 346 -21.43 5.07 6.82
N ALA A 347 -22.22 6.12 6.56
CA ALA A 347 -23.26 6.13 5.54
C ALA A 347 -22.63 6.17 4.15
N GLY A 348 -22.91 5.14 3.32
CA GLY A 348 -22.42 5.07 1.95
C GLY A 348 -20.91 4.88 1.81
N ASN A 349 -20.21 4.49 2.88
CA ASN A 349 -18.78 4.22 2.83
C ASN A 349 -18.54 2.87 2.13
N PRO A 350 -17.68 2.80 1.09
CA PRO A 350 -17.43 1.57 0.36
C PRO A 350 -17.01 0.38 1.24
N ASN A 351 -16.29 0.63 2.34
CA ASN A 351 -15.87 -0.42 3.27
C ASN A 351 -17.03 -0.95 4.12
N VAL A 352 -18.01 -0.10 4.45
CA VAL A 352 -19.23 -0.52 5.15
C VAL A 352 -20.14 -1.31 4.21
N LEU A 353 -20.19 -0.92 2.94
CA LEU A 353 -20.95 -1.58 1.87
C LEU A 353 -20.32 -2.89 1.38
N ALA A 354 -19.02 -3.11 1.66
CA ALA A 354 -18.32 -4.31 1.25
C ALA A 354 -18.99 -5.57 1.83
N ALA A 355 -19.01 -6.65 1.05
CA ALA A 355 -19.65 -7.91 1.43
C ALA A 355 -19.03 -8.51 2.71
N GLN A 356 -17.71 -8.38 2.87
CA GLN A 356 -16.98 -8.94 4.01
C GLN A 356 -16.77 -7.88 5.10
N PRO A 357 -17.18 -8.14 6.36
CA PRO A 357 -17.07 -7.17 7.45
C PRO A 357 -15.69 -7.13 8.14
N LEU A 358 -14.68 -7.85 7.61
CA LEU A 358 -13.38 -8.04 8.29
C LEU A 358 -12.75 -6.73 8.75
N SER A 359 -12.63 -5.74 7.86
CA SER A 359 -12.04 -4.44 8.20
C SER A 359 -12.85 -3.69 9.25
N LEU A 360 -14.19 -3.73 9.19
CA LEU A 360 -15.05 -3.06 10.18
C LEU A 360 -14.89 -3.67 11.58
N ILE A 361 -14.84 -5.00 11.64
CA ILE A 361 -14.61 -5.73 12.89
C ILE A 361 -13.24 -5.37 13.46
N ASN A 362 -12.20 -5.42 12.62
CA ASN A 362 -10.83 -5.17 13.05
C ASN A 362 -10.61 -3.71 13.49
N VAL A 363 -11.10 -2.72 12.72
CA VAL A 363 -11.08 -1.30 13.12
C VAL A 363 -11.81 -1.09 14.46
N THR A 364 -12.95 -1.74 14.68
CA THR A 364 -13.71 -1.56 15.93
C THR A 364 -12.98 -2.18 17.13
N LEU A 365 -12.41 -3.37 16.95
CA LEU A 365 -11.64 -4.03 18.01
C LEU A 365 -10.36 -3.26 18.34
N ASN A 366 -9.58 -2.94 17.32
CA ASN A 366 -8.17 -2.55 17.46
C ASN A 366 -7.87 -1.08 17.17
N GLY A 367 -8.89 -0.30 16.77
CA GLY A 367 -8.74 1.10 16.39
C GLY A 367 -7.98 1.29 15.07
N THR A 368 -7.51 2.51 14.83
CA THR A 368 -6.64 2.84 13.69
C THR A 368 -5.31 3.41 14.16
N ASP A 369 -4.25 3.16 13.39
CA ASP A 369 -2.99 3.86 13.54
C ASP A 369 -3.10 5.32 13.08
N ASP A 370 -2.14 6.15 13.47
CA ASP A 370 -2.12 7.56 13.12
C ASP A 370 -1.74 7.76 11.64
N ILE A 371 -2.60 8.47 10.91
CA ILE A 371 -2.26 9.02 9.60
C ILE A 371 -1.40 10.26 9.83
N VAL A 372 -0.19 10.32 9.28
CA VAL A 372 0.74 11.44 9.47
C VAL A 372 0.76 12.30 8.21
N ILE A 373 0.13 13.47 8.26
CA ILE A 373 0.02 14.38 7.11
C ILE A 373 1.09 15.46 7.26
N GLY A 374 2.07 15.47 6.35
CA GLY A 374 3.15 16.47 6.38
C GLY A 374 3.95 16.48 7.69
N GLY A 375 4.08 15.33 8.36
CA GLY A 375 4.76 15.19 9.65
C GLY A 375 3.88 15.43 10.88
N VAL A 376 2.60 15.76 10.71
CA VAL A 376 1.66 15.97 11.81
C VAL A 376 0.64 14.82 11.85
N PRO A 377 0.55 14.08 12.98
CA PRO A 377 -0.50 13.08 13.16
C PRO A 377 -1.90 13.69 13.04
N ALA A 378 -2.78 13.03 12.29
CA ALA A 378 -4.16 13.40 12.15
C ALA A 378 -4.85 13.38 13.53
N PRO A 379 -5.64 14.40 13.87
CA PRO A 379 -6.35 14.40 15.14
C PRO A 379 -7.47 13.34 15.11
N TYR A 380 -7.58 12.59 16.21
CA TYR A 380 -8.63 11.60 16.50
C TYR A 380 -8.52 10.27 15.73
N PRO A 381 -7.52 9.42 16.04
CA PRO A 381 -7.56 8.02 15.61
C PRO A 381 -8.80 7.33 16.19
N MET A 382 -9.34 6.34 15.47
CA MET A 382 -10.47 5.57 15.96
C MET A 382 -10.04 4.76 17.21
N PRO A 383 -10.76 4.89 18.35
CA PRO A 383 -10.39 4.21 19.58
C PRO A 383 -10.59 2.69 19.46
N LYS A 384 -9.90 1.95 20.34
CA LYS A 384 -9.98 0.50 20.45
C LYS A 384 -11.10 0.11 21.40
N PHE A 385 -11.99 -0.81 20.98
CA PHE A 385 -13.09 -1.28 21.81
C PHE A 385 -12.96 -2.74 22.23
N ALA A 386 -11.86 -3.43 21.89
CA ALA A 386 -11.65 -4.81 22.29
C ALA A 386 -11.83 -5.03 23.81
N ASP A 387 -11.29 -4.15 24.65
CA ASP A 387 -11.37 -4.33 26.11
C ASP A 387 -12.63 -3.71 26.75
N VAL A 388 -13.49 -3.08 25.94
CA VAL A 388 -14.67 -2.31 26.39
C VAL A 388 -15.97 -3.00 26.02
N LEU A 389 -16.03 -3.60 24.82
CA LEU A 389 -17.24 -4.21 24.28
C LEU A 389 -17.02 -5.70 24.03
N ASP A 390 -18.02 -6.50 24.42
CA ASP A 390 -18.04 -7.93 24.11
C ASP A 390 -18.37 -8.19 22.62
N ASP A 391 -18.25 -9.44 22.21
CA ASP A 391 -18.45 -9.84 20.81
C ASP A 391 -19.89 -9.64 20.32
N GLU A 392 -20.86 -9.74 21.22
CA GLU A 392 -22.27 -9.54 20.91
C GLU A 392 -22.58 -8.05 20.69
N GLN A 393 -22.05 -7.18 21.56
CA GLN A 393 -22.18 -5.73 21.45
C GLN A 393 -21.53 -5.20 20.16
N ILE A 394 -20.33 -5.69 19.82
CA ILE A 394 -19.66 -5.32 18.57
C ILE A 394 -20.44 -5.84 17.35
N ALA A 395 -20.90 -7.09 17.37
CA ALA A 395 -21.71 -7.64 16.28
C ALA A 395 -23.01 -6.85 16.08
N ASN A 396 -23.68 -6.47 17.16
CA ASN A 396 -24.91 -5.69 17.14
C ASN A 396 -24.68 -4.28 16.58
N VAL A 397 -23.65 -3.55 17.02
CA VAL A 397 -23.39 -2.19 16.51
C VAL A 397 -22.96 -2.20 15.05
N LEU A 398 -22.14 -3.18 14.64
CA LEU A 398 -21.73 -3.32 13.24
C LEU A 398 -22.89 -3.72 12.34
N THR A 399 -23.79 -4.57 12.81
CA THR A 399 -25.03 -4.92 12.11
C THR A 399 -25.92 -3.69 11.94
N PHE A 400 -26.07 -2.87 13.00
CA PHE A 400 -26.81 -1.61 12.92
C PHE A 400 -26.19 -0.65 11.90
N ILE A 401 -24.86 -0.47 11.91
CA ILE A 401 -24.15 0.39 10.95
C ILE A 401 -24.29 -0.12 9.51
N ARG A 402 -24.16 -1.43 9.29
CA ARG A 402 -24.24 -2.07 7.97
C ARG A 402 -25.65 -2.11 7.38
N GLY A 403 -26.67 -2.17 8.23
CA GLY A 403 -28.07 -1.98 7.82
C GLY A 403 -28.52 -0.53 7.76
N GLY A 404 -27.80 0.38 8.44
CA GLY A 404 -28.14 1.78 8.59
C GLY A 404 -27.95 2.61 7.32
N TRP A 405 -28.67 3.73 7.22
CA TRP A 405 -28.56 4.71 6.12
C TRP A 405 -28.63 4.15 4.70
N ASN A 406 -29.36 3.04 4.53
CA ASN A 406 -29.48 2.28 3.29
C ASN A 406 -28.15 1.66 2.81
N ASN A 407 -27.24 1.36 3.75
CA ASN A 407 -26.02 0.63 3.46
C ASN A 407 -26.33 -0.80 2.95
N GLY A 408 -27.38 -1.43 3.47
CA GLY A 408 -27.91 -2.69 2.92
C GLY A 408 -26.92 -3.86 2.90
N ALA A 409 -25.88 -3.83 3.74
CA ALA A 409 -24.84 -4.86 3.77
C ALA A 409 -25.21 -5.99 4.76
N PRO A 410 -24.72 -7.23 4.56
CA PRO A 410 -25.03 -8.37 5.44
C PRO A 410 -24.71 -8.09 6.92
N PRO A 411 -25.47 -8.66 7.87
CA PRO A 411 -25.22 -8.52 9.30
C PRO A 411 -23.87 -9.14 9.70
N VAL A 412 -23.36 -8.74 10.86
CA VAL A 412 -22.15 -9.31 11.48
C VAL A 412 -22.57 -10.23 12.62
N SER A 413 -22.02 -11.44 12.66
CA SER A 413 -22.26 -12.39 13.75
C SER A 413 -21.23 -12.24 14.88
N PRO A 414 -21.60 -12.53 16.15
CA PRO A 414 -20.65 -12.55 17.26
C PRO A 414 -19.46 -13.49 17.02
N ARG A 415 -19.70 -14.62 16.35
CA ARG A 415 -18.65 -15.59 16.00
C ARG A 415 -17.60 -15.03 15.04
N GLU A 416 -18.00 -14.16 14.10
CA GLU A 416 -17.04 -13.46 13.25
C GLU A 416 -16.17 -12.49 14.06
N VAL A 417 -16.77 -11.79 15.03
CA VAL A 417 -16.05 -10.89 15.93
C VAL A 417 -15.05 -11.67 16.79
N GLU A 418 -15.51 -12.74 17.44
CA GLU A 418 -14.67 -13.62 18.26
C GLU A 418 -13.45 -14.11 17.48
N LYS A 419 -13.67 -14.57 16.24
CA LYS A 419 -12.60 -15.05 15.36
C LYS A 419 -11.54 -13.96 15.10
N ILE A 420 -11.96 -12.76 14.71
CA ILE A 420 -11.00 -11.66 14.44
C ILE A 420 -10.30 -11.22 15.73
N ARG A 421 -11.02 -11.16 16.85
CA ARG A 421 -10.44 -10.85 18.17
C ARG A 421 -9.31 -11.82 18.53
N GLN A 422 -9.55 -13.13 18.39
CA GLN A 422 -8.54 -14.14 18.67
C GLN A 422 -7.34 -14.07 17.70
N GLN A 423 -7.59 -13.76 16.43
CA GLN A 423 -6.54 -13.64 15.42
C GLN A 423 -5.66 -12.42 15.64
N THR A 424 -6.25 -11.29 16.03
CA THR A 424 -5.54 -10.02 16.23
C THR A 424 -4.84 -9.95 17.59
N ALA A 425 -5.41 -10.53 18.65
CA ALA A 425 -4.76 -10.65 19.96
C ALA A 425 -3.43 -11.43 19.91
N LYS A 426 -3.32 -12.42 19.02
CA LYS A 426 -2.09 -13.20 18.77
C LYS A 426 -1.05 -12.43 17.96
N GLY A 427 -1.47 -11.42 17.19
CA GLY A 427 -0.61 -10.59 16.35
C GLY A 427 -0.03 -9.38 17.09
N SER A 428 -0.75 -8.82 18.06
CA SER A 428 -0.34 -7.67 18.88
C SER A 428 0.55 -8.03 20.07
N ALA A 429 0.76 -9.31 20.34
CA ALA A 429 1.68 -9.80 21.37
C ALA A 429 3.05 -10.13 20.75
N GLN A 430 3.76 -9.12 20.22
CA GLN A 430 5.22 -9.16 19.99
C GLN A 430 5.80 -7.83 19.50
#